data_AF-A0A4Q1TCA5-F1
#
_entry.id   AF-A0A4Q1TCA5-F1
#
_cell.length_a   1.000
_cell.length_b   1.000
_cell.length_c   1.000
_cell.angle_alpha   90.00
_cell.angle_beta   90.00
_cell.angle_gamma   90.00
#
_symmetry.space_group_name_H-M   'P 1'
#
loop_
_entity.id
_entity.type
_entity.pdbx_description
1 polymer ?
#
loop_
_entity_poly.entity_id
_entity_poly.type
_entity_poly.pdbx_seq_one_letter_code
_entity_poly.pdbx_strand_id
1 'polypeptide(L)'
;MERVWYTASVLFRLEAIGELPTHCETLVLLKADSEDEAAILANQWGKEYEDEIWETDGKKTRWVYEQVLDLWELFDDEIRSGTEVYSRFWATPPYVE
;
A
#
# COMPACT_ATOMS: atom_id res chain seq x y z
N MET A 1 -6.02 -20.74 14.14
CA MET A 1 -4.65 -20.24 14.31
C MET A 1 -4.75 -18.89 14.99
N GLU A 2 -3.67 -18.39 15.58
CA GLU A 2 -3.65 -17.03 16.09
C GLU A 2 -3.45 -16.06 14.92
N ARG A 3 -4.23 -14.98 14.88
CA ARG A 3 -4.10 -14.00 13.80
C ARG A 3 -2.91 -13.09 14.07
N VAL A 4 -1.97 -13.09 13.14
CA VAL A 4 -0.80 -12.20 13.16
C VAL A 4 -1.03 -10.99 12.26
N TRP A 5 -0.19 -9.99 12.43
CA TRP A 5 -0.21 -8.80 11.58
C TRP A 5 0.68 -9.00 10.37
N TYR A 6 0.23 -8.52 9.22
CA TYR A 6 1.00 -8.44 7.99
C TYR A 6 1.03 -7.00 7.50
N THR A 7 2.16 -6.59 6.93
CA THR A 7 2.28 -5.41 6.11
C THR A 7 2.21 -5.84 4.65
N ALA A 8 1.31 -5.25 3.86
CA ALA A 8 1.28 -5.42 2.41
C ALA A 8 1.74 -4.13 1.71
N SER A 9 2.66 -4.26 0.76
CA SER A 9 2.96 -3.18 -0.20
C SER A 9 2.02 -3.29 -1.39
N VAL A 10 1.25 -2.24 -1.65
CA VAL A 10 0.21 -2.18 -2.68
C VAL A 10 0.52 -1.05 -3.65
N LEU A 11 0.55 -1.38 -4.95
CA LEU A 11 0.79 -0.43 -6.01
C LEU A 11 -0.52 0.09 -6.59
N PHE A 12 -0.61 1.41 -6.68
CA PHE A 12 -1.65 2.12 -7.40
C PHE A 12 -1.07 2.97 -8.50
N ARG A 13 -1.87 3.20 -9.54
CA ARG A 13 -1.61 4.17 -10.59
C ARG A 13 -2.62 5.30 -10.50
N LEU A 14 -2.13 6.52 -10.42
CA LEU A 14 -2.93 7.72 -10.52
C LEU A 14 -3.14 8.04 -12.00
N GLU A 15 -4.39 7.96 -12.44
CA GLU A 15 -4.82 8.43 -13.75
C GLU A 15 -5.33 9.86 -13.64
N ALA A 16 -4.72 10.78 -14.38
CA ALA A 16 -5.17 12.16 -14.54
C ALA A 16 -5.23 12.51 -16.03
N ILE A 17 -6.29 13.21 -16.46
CA ILE A 17 -6.48 13.55 -17.87
C ILE A 17 -5.33 14.44 -18.36
N GLY A 18 -4.62 13.96 -19.39
CA GLY A 18 -3.56 14.72 -20.06
C GLY A 18 -2.19 14.67 -19.37
N GLU A 19 -2.02 13.84 -18.33
CA GLU A 19 -0.76 13.67 -17.61
C GLU A 19 -0.22 12.24 -17.75
N LEU A 20 1.09 12.08 -17.54
CA LEU A 20 1.70 10.76 -17.48
C LEU A 20 1.24 10.03 -16.21
N PRO A 21 1.04 8.70 -16.27
CA PRO A 21 0.63 7.92 -15.11
C PRO A 21 1.69 8.02 -14.00
N THR A 22 1.24 8.41 -12.82
CA THR A 22 2.08 8.42 -11.61
C THR A 22 1.78 7.17 -10.80
N HIS A 23 2.80 6.47 -10.33
CA HIS A 23 2.62 5.28 -9.51
C HIS A 23 2.86 5.63 -8.04
N CYS A 24 2.05 5.06 -7.16
CA CYS A 24 2.13 5.23 -5.72
C CYS A 24 2.19 3.86 -5.05
N GLU A 25 3.19 3.68 -4.20
CA GLU A 25 3.31 2.51 -3.32
C GLU A 25 2.72 2.87 -1.96
N THR A 26 1.72 2.11 -1.51
CA THR A 26 1.07 2.27 -0.19
C THR A 26 1.32 1.03 0.65
N LEU A 27 1.64 1.23 1.92
CA LEU A 27 1.78 0.15 2.90
C LEU A 27 0.51 0.07 3.75
N VAL A 28 -0.10 -1.12 3.83
CA VAL A 28 -1.30 -1.36 4.63
C VAL A 28 -1.09 -2.50 5.62
N LEU A 29 -1.64 -2.34 6.82
CA LEU A 29 -1.64 -3.34 7.88
C LEU A 29 -2.88 -4.23 7.79
N LEU A 30 -2.69 -5.54 7.80
CA LEU A 30 -3.74 -6.53 7.68
C LEU A 30 -3.60 -7.56 8.80
N LYS A 31 -4.71 -7.98 9.39
CA LYS A 31 -4.72 -9.03 10.40
C LYS A 31 -5.27 -10.31 9.78
N ALA A 32 -4.44 -11.35 9.68
CA ALA A 32 -4.76 -12.58 8.98
C ALA A 32 -4.22 -13.82 9.71
N ASP A 33 -4.79 -14.97 9.42
CA ASP A 33 -4.38 -16.28 9.93
C ASP A 33 -3.22 -16.88 9.11
N SER A 34 -2.95 -16.40 7.88
CA SER A 34 -1.83 -16.83 7.04
C SER A 34 -1.42 -15.78 6.00
N GLU A 35 -0.24 -15.96 5.40
CA GLU A 35 0.25 -15.16 4.27
C GLU A 35 -0.72 -15.18 3.08
N ASP A 36 -1.28 -16.35 2.74
CA ASP A 36 -2.28 -16.50 1.68
C ASP A 36 -3.55 -15.68 1.96
N GLU A 37 -4.05 -15.71 3.20
CA GLU A 37 -5.21 -14.90 3.59
C GLU A 37 -4.87 -13.41 3.56
N ALA A 38 -3.69 -13.01 4.05
CA ALA A 38 -3.23 -11.63 4.01
C ALA A 38 -3.12 -11.11 2.57
N ALA A 39 -2.63 -11.93 1.62
CA ALA A 39 -2.60 -11.57 0.21
C ALA A 39 -4.00 -11.38 -0.37
N ILE A 40 -4.96 -12.24 -0.03
CA ILE A 40 -6.38 -12.09 -0.44
C ILE A 40 -6.96 -10.77 0.13
N LEU A 41 -6.73 -10.51 1.41
CA LEU A 41 -7.20 -9.29 2.08
C LEU A 41 -6.56 -8.02 1.47
N ALA A 42 -5.27 -8.05 1.14
CA ALA A 42 -4.58 -6.94 0.49
C ALA A 42 -5.15 -6.64 -0.91
N ASN A 43 -5.44 -7.69 -1.68
CA ASN A 43 -6.08 -7.55 -3.00
C ASN A 43 -7.49 -6.99 -2.90
N GLN A 44 -8.28 -7.44 -1.91
CA GLN A 44 -9.63 -6.93 -1.67
C GLN A 44 -9.59 -5.47 -1.25
N TRP A 45 -8.77 -5.14 -0.28
CA TRP A 45 -8.57 -3.77 0.20
C TRP A 45 -8.14 -2.83 -0.93
N GLY A 46 -7.19 -3.25 -1.77
CA GLY A 46 -6.72 -2.46 -2.90
C GLY A 46 -7.82 -2.16 -3.92
N LYS A 47 -8.66 -3.16 -4.24
CA LYS A 47 -9.82 -2.99 -5.14
C LYS A 47 -10.89 -2.08 -4.55
N GLU A 48 -11.16 -2.20 -3.25
CA GLU A 48 -12.12 -1.32 -2.54
C GLU A 48 -11.61 0.12 -2.44
N TYR A 49 -10.29 0.31 -2.38
CA TYR A 49 -9.66 1.64 -2.39
C TYR A 49 -9.74 2.33 -3.77
N GLU A 50 -10.06 1.60 -4.84
CA GLU A 50 -10.17 2.11 -6.21
C GLU A 50 -11.38 3.04 -6.46
N ASP A 51 -12.22 3.26 -5.44
CA ASP A 51 -13.63 3.63 -5.64
C ASP A 51 -13.96 5.14 -5.63
N GLU A 52 -12.98 6.03 -5.75
CA GLU A 52 -13.28 7.47 -5.81
C GLU A 52 -12.61 8.19 -6.98
N ILE A 53 -13.45 8.76 -7.86
CA ILE A 53 -13.02 9.78 -8.83
C ILE A 53 -13.01 11.11 -8.08
N TRP A 54 -11.81 11.66 -7.91
CA TRP A 54 -11.62 12.94 -7.26
C TRP A 54 -11.58 14.03 -8.32
N GLU A 55 -12.27 15.14 -8.08
CA GLU A 55 -12.13 16.34 -8.90
C GLU A 55 -11.47 17.43 -8.06
N THR A 56 -10.28 17.88 -8.48
CA THR A 56 -9.57 19.01 -7.86
C THR A 56 -9.11 19.94 -8.97
N ASP A 57 -9.38 21.24 -8.84
CA ASP A 57 -9.06 22.26 -9.83
C ASP A 57 -9.54 21.94 -11.27
N GLY A 58 -10.70 21.28 -11.39
CA GLY A 58 -11.27 20.86 -12.66
C GLY A 58 -10.57 19.66 -13.32
N LYS A 59 -9.59 19.06 -12.63
CA LYS A 59 -8.94 17.81 -13.05
C LYS A 59 -9.59 16.64 -12.34
N LYS A 60 -10.06 15.68 -13.13
CA LYS A 60 -10.52 14.38 -12.62
C LYS A 60 -9.33 13.46 -12.50
N THR A 61 -9.13 12.93 -11.30
CA THR A 61 -8.11 11.93 -10.99
C THR A 61 -8.74 10.68 -10.43
N ARG A 62 -8.16 9.52 -10.73
CA ARG A 62 -8.59 8.24 -10.19
C ARG A 62 -7.38 7.41 -9.77
N TRP A 63 -7.45 6.81 -8.60
CA TRP A 63 -6.55 5.73 -8.24
C TRP A 63 -7.02 4.44 -8.88
N VAL A 64 -6.13 3.77 -9.60
CA VAL A 64 -6.35 2.45 -10.18
C VAL A 64 -5.47 1.47 -9.42
N TYR A 65 -6.09 0.47 -8.79
CA TYR A 65 -5.36 -0.62 -8.16
C TYR A 65 -4.64 -1.44 -9.24
N GLU A 66 -3.35 -1.71 -9.03
CA GLU A 66 -2.59 -2.55 -9.96
C GLU A 66 -2.31 -3.93 -9.38
N GLN A 67 -1.61 -3.99 -8.24
CA GLN A 67 -1.21 -5.26 -7.63
C GLN A 67 -0.71 -5.08 -6.19
N VAL A 68 -0.62 -6.20 -5.47
CA VAL A 68 0.23 -6.33 -4.28
C VAL A 68 1.66 -6.61 -4.74
N LEU A 69 2.62 -5.82 -4.29
CA LEU A 69 4.05 -5.96 -4.64
C LEU A 69 4.76 -6.96 -3.74
N ASP A 70 4.49 -6.89 -2.44
CA ASP A 70 5.18 -7.70 -1.43
C ASP A 70 4.34 -7.76 -0.13
N LEU A 71 4.64 -8.74 0.71
CA LEU A 71 3.95 -9.00 1.97
C LEU A 71 4.92 -9.49 3.05
N TRP A 72 4.81 -8.94 4.25
CA TRP A 72 5.69 -9.30 5.37
C TRP A 72 4.87 -9.52 6.64
N GLU A 73 5.13 -10.62 7.33
CA GLU A 73 4.64 -10.83 8.69
C GLU A 73 5.34 -9.86 9.65
N LEU A 74 4.57 -9.23 10.52
CA LEU A 74 5.06 -8.45 11.64
C LEU A 74 5.29 -9.39 12.82
N PHE A 75 6.53 -9.49 13.27
CA PHE A 75 6.94 -10.35 14.38
C PHE A 75 6.44 -9.88 15.78
N ASP A 76 5.70 -8.76 15.83
CA ASP A 76 5.13 -8.23 17.07
C ASP A 76 3.68 -8.72 17.24
N ASP A 77 3.40 -9.36 18.37
CA ASP A 77 2.05 -9.82 18.74
C ASP A 77 1.04 -8.65 18.87
N GLU A 78 1.55 -7.49 19.30
CA GLU A 78 0.79 -6.25 19.46
C GLU A 78 1.49 -5.07 18.76
N ILE A 79 0.72 -4.32 17.96
CA ILE A 79 1.20 -3.07 17.36
C ILE A 79 1.14 -1.96 18.42
N ARG A 80 2.30 -1.48 18.85
CA ARG A 80 2.44 -0.41 19.84
C ARG A 80 3.18 0.78 19.26
N SER A 81 3.14 1.90 19.98
CA SER A 81 3.94 3.08 19.62
C SER A 81 5.43 2.72 19.54
N GLY A 82 6.06 3.01 18.40
CA GLY A 82 7.46 2.70 18.12
C GLY A 82 7.72 1.36 17.40
N THR A 83 6.69 0.55 17.14
CA THR A 83 6.85 -0.65 16.29
C THR A 83 7.27 -0.24 14.88
N GLU A 84 8.35 -0.85 14.38
CA GLU A 84 8.83 -0.66 13.02
C GLU A 84 7.93 -1.45 12.06
N VAL A 85 7.26 -0.77 11.15
CA VAL A 85 6.32 -1.38 10.18
C VAL A 85 7.00 -1.65 8.83
N TYR A 86 7.94 -0.79 8.45
CA TYR A 86 8.66 -0.85 7.19
C TYR A 86 9.91 0.03 7.24
N SER A 87 10.97 -0.46 6.62
CA SER A 87 12.18 0.30 6.35
C SER A 87 12.60 0.09 4.90
N ARG A 88 13.01 1.17 4.23
CA ARG A 88 13.58 1.13 2.90
C ARG A 88 15.00 1.67 2.93
N PHE A 89 15.92 0.89 2.38
CA PHE A 89 17.29 1.32 2.17
C PHE A 89 17.41 1.95 0.77
N TRP A 90 17.88 3.19 0.72
CA TRP A 90 18.18 3.87 -0.54
C TRP A 90 19.68 3.77 -0.82
N ALA A 91 20.05 3.29 -2.01
CA ALA A 91 21.45 3.19 -2.41
C ALA A 91 22.09 4.55 -2.77
N THR A 92 21.30 5.62 -2.79
CA THR A 92 21.75 6.98 -3.12
C THR A 92 21.35 7.93 -1.99
N PRO A 93 22.26 8.75 -1.44
CA PRO A 93 21.87 9.77 -0.46
C PRO A 93 20.81 10.71 -1.05
N PRO A 94 19.88 11.23 -0.24
CA PRO A 94 18.89 12.19 -0.72
C PRO A 94 19.62 13.34 -1.39
N TYR A 95 19.15 13.72 -2.58
CA TYR A 95 19.62 14.90 -3.29
C TYR A 95 19.49 16.10 -2.35
N VAL A 96 20.61 16.68 -1.93
CA VAL A 96 20.62 17.95 -1.19
C VAL A 96 20.80 19.01 -2.26
N GLU A 97 19.77 19.84 -2.47
CA GLU A 97 19.85 21.02 -3.35
C GLU A 97 20.94 21.99 -2.88
#